data_AF-A0A2D6GGU3-F1
#
_entry.id   AF-A0A2D6GGU3-F1
#
_cell.length_a   1.000
_cell.length_b   1.000
_cell.length_c   1.000
_cell.angle_alpha   90.00
_cell.angle_beta   90.00
_cell.angle_gamma   90.00
#
_symmetry.space_group_name_H-M   'P 1'
#
loop_
_entity.id
_entity.type
_entity.pdbx_description
1 polymer ?
#
loop_
_entity_poly.entity_id
_entity_poly.type
_entity_poly.pdbx_seq_one_letter_code
_entity_poly.pdbx_strand_id
1 'polypeptide(L)'
;MFIAESTDLVNWTNIKIALEPSDVPGTYGAAHIADPFVMEIDGRTYIWFAGINEAVQWQVGCAVSTDGFNTVEVTETPVIPLSFGGADKDTVRLTDDFSGVYEDGRILFVYNRGGGNYYGFAGVCDGDPMDPASYEPIGAIQFDKYPMPDWNAGNMTVYRADEGYYMLRATGVADAQDISVYVSDDFVNWRFEDVLLRGGPSGSWNNSVYKAFLLRMGDTWHCSFSGTETPMWLRGGPATGSNKTFRCGLATAAPQ
;
A
#
# COMPACT_ATOMS: atom_id res chain seq x y z
N MET A 1 10.81 1.26 9.77
CA MET A 1 9.37 1.50 9.94
C MET A 1 9.08 1.82 11.39
N PHE A 2 8.12 2.71 11.64
CA PHE A 2 7.75 3.15 12.98
C PHE A 2 6.32 2.70 13.30
N ILE A 3 6.05 2.50 14.58
CA ILE A 3 4.71 2.35 15.13
C ILE A 3 4.44 3.52 16.08
N ALA A 4 3.18 3.95 16.14
CA ALA A 4 2.68 4.95 17.07
C ALA A 4 1.30 4.51 17.57
N GLU A 5 0.89 5.03 18.72
CA GLU A 5 -0.34 4.68 19.38
C GLU A 5 -1.27 5.89 19.49
N SER A 6 -2.57 5.67 19.34
CA SER A 6 -3.60 6.69 19.50
C SER A 6 -4.86 6.12 20.13
N THR A 7 -5.51 6.92 20.97
CA THR A 7 -6.84 6.62 21.54
C THR A 7 -7.97 7.42 20.89
N ASP A 8 -7.64 8.35 19.99
CA ASP A 8 -8.61 9.26 19.35
C ASP A 8 -8.39 9.42 17.82
N LEU A 9 -7.43 8.69 17.25
CA LEU A 9 -6.98 8.73 15.84
C LEU A 9 -6.41 10.08 15.36
N VAL A 10 -6.34 11.08 16.24
CA VAL A 10 -5.86 12.43 15.94
C VAL A 10 -4.49 12.65 16.57
N ASN A 11 -4.33 12.27 17.83
CA ASN A 11 -3.13 12.42 18.62
C ASN A 11 -2.38 11.09 18.69
N TRP A 12 -1.13 11.10 18.23
CA TRP A 12 -0.28 9.91 18.14
C TRP A 12 0.91 10.06 19.10
N THR A 13 1.14 9.03 19.91
CA THR A 13 2.15 8.99 20.97
C THR A 13 2.93 7.68 20.91
N ASN A 14 3.88 7.47 21.83
CA ASN A 14 4.66 6.22 21.96
C ASN A 14 5.34 5.77 20.66
N ILE A 15 5.91 6.71 19.90
CA ILE A 15 6.58 6.41 18.63
C ILE A 15 7.83 5.56 18.91
N LYS A 16 7.87 4.35 18.35
CA LYS A 16 9.04 3.46 18.39
C LYS A 16 9.32 2.85 17.02
N ILE A 17 10.53 2.33 16.85
CA ILE A 17 10.91 1.58 15.67
C ILE A 17 10.27 0.19 15.77
N ALA A 18 9.52 -0.21 14.74
CA ALA A 18 8.91 -1.53 14.65
C ALA A 18 9.76 -2.51 13.83
N LEU A 19 10.43 -2.00 12.78
CA LEU A 19 11.32 -2.78 11.93
C LEU A 19 12.42 -1.89 11.38
N GLU A 20 13.65 -2.37 11.35
CA GLU A 20 14.80 -1.70 10.74
C GLU A 20 15.14 -2.29 9.37
N PRO A 21 15.76 -1.51 8.46
CA PRO A 21 16.39 -2.09 7.27
C PRO A 21 17.36 -3.20 7.65
N SER A 22 17.55 -4.16 6.75
CA SER A 22 18.51 -5.25 6.96
C SER A 22 19.94 -4.71 7.05
N ASP A 23 20.72 -5.19 8.01
CA ASP A 23 22.14 -4.87 8.14
C ASP A 23 23.04 -5.73 7.24
N VAL A 24 22.46 -6.72 6.55
CA VAL A 24 23.16 -7.63 5.63
C VAL A 24 23.17 -7.04 4.21
N PRO A 25 24.33 -6.63 3.66
CA PRO A 25 24.43 -6.09 2.31
C PRO A 25 23.93 -7.07 1.23
N GLY A 26 23.35 -6.52 0.16
CA GLY A 26 22.79 -7.32 -0.94
C GLY A 26 21.43 -7.98 -0.67
N THR A 27 20.91 -7.94 0.56
CA THR A 27 19.54 -8.40 0.85
C THR A 27 18.49 -7.41 0.32
N TYR A 28 17.27 -7.91 0.09
CA TYR A 28 16.20 -7.13 -0.53
C TYR A 28 15.73 -5.93 0.32
N GLY A 29 16.07 -5.87 1.60
CA GLY A 29 15.73 -4.75 2.50
C GLY A 29 16.95 -3.98 3.03
N ALA A 30 18.14 -4.14 2.43
CA ALA A 30 19.39 -3.58 2.96
C ALA A 30 19.50 -2.05 2.79
N ALA A 31 18.96 -1.50 1.70
CA ALA A 31 19.08 -0.07 1.42
C ALA A 31 17.95 0.72 2.09
N HIS A 32 16.72 0.21 2.07
CA HIS A 32 15.55 0.85 2.64
C HIS A 32 14.39 -0.13 2.81
N ILE A 33 13.47 0.21 3.72
CA ILE A 33 12.17 -0.45 3.86
C ILE A 33 11.06 0.60 3.97
N ALA A 34 9.94 0.37 3.30
CA ALA A 34 8.83 1.31 3.21
C ALA A 34 7.47 0.60 3.09
N ASP A 35 6.40 1.40 3.08
CA ASP A 35 5.05 1.00 2.70
C ASP A 35 4.52 -0.25 3.43
N PRO A 36 4.46 -0.20 4.77
CA PRO A 36 3.91 -1.30 5.56
C PRO A 36 2.42 -1.50 5.29
N PHE A 37 2.04 -2.76 5.21
CA PHE A 37 0.67 -3.23 5.39
C PHE A 37 0.65 -4.23 6.54
N VAL A 38 -0.32 -4.08 7.45
CA VAL A 38 -0.38 -4.85 8.70
C VAL A 38 -1.70 -5.59 8.80
N MET A 39 -1.65 -6.85 9.23
CA MET A 39 -2.83 -7.66 9.49
C MET A 39 -2.60 -8.57 10.70
N GLU A 40 -3.64 -8.76 11.51
CA GLU A 40 -3.67 -9.75 12.58
C GLU A 40 -4.27 -11.06 12.06
N ILE A 41 -3.54 -12.16 12.18
CA ILE A 41 -3.99 -13.51 11.80
C ILE A 41 -3.62 -14.46 12.93
N ASP A 42 -4.61 -15.17 13.49
CA ASP A 42 -4.43 -16.16 14.57
C ASP A 42 -3.60 -15.66 15.76
N GLY A 43 -3.81 -14.40 16.15
CA GLY A 43 -3.11 -13.76 17.28
C GLY A 43 -1.65 -13.38 16.99
N ARG A 44 -1.27 -13.32 15.71
CA ARG A 44 0.03 -12.85 15.25
C ARG A 44 -0.14 -11.63 14.36
N THR A 45 0.75 -10.66 14.52
CA THR A 45 0.79 -9.45 13.71
C THR A 45 1.74 -9.64 12.54
N TYR A 46 1.21 -9.74 11.33
CA TYR A 46 1.99 -9.81 10.10
C TYR A 46 2.18 -8.41 9.50
N ILE A 47 3.37 -8.14 8.98
CA ILE A 47 3.72 -6.91 8.27
C ILE A 47 4.28 -7.27 6.90
N TRP A 48 3.59 -6.86 5.85
CA TRP A 48 4.16 -6.82 4.51
C TRP A 48 4.78 -5.46 4.30
N PHE A 49 5.93 -5.40 3.64
CA PHE A 49 6.64 -4.15 3.41
C PHE A 49 7.42 -4.18 2.10
N ALA A 50 7.58 -3.01 1.48
CA ALA A 50 8.50 -2.84 0.36
C ALA A 50 9.94 -2.82 0.89
N GLY A 51 10.73 -3.82 0.53
CA GLY A 51 12.17 -3.84 0.72
C GLY A 51 12.88 -3.33 -0.54
N ILE A 52 13.90 -2.49 -0.35
CA ILE A 52 14.76 -1.98 -1.40
C ILE A 52 16.19 -2.47 -1.18
N ASN A 53 16.78 -3.12 -2.19
CA ASN A 53 18.20 -3.46 -2.19
C ASN A 53 19.08 -2.29 -2.66
N GLU A 54 20.40 -2.44 -2.55
CA GLU A 54 21.37 -1.39 -2.93
C GLU A 54 21.36 -1.07 -4.44
N ALA A 55 20.84 -1.98 -5.27
CA ALA A 55 20.62 -1.76 -6.70
C ALA A 55 19.28 -1.05 -6.99
N VAL A 56 18.57 -0.59 -5.95
CA VAL A 56 17.27 0.11 -6.02
C VAL A 56 16.20 -0.75 -6.71
N GLN A 57 16.24 -2.06 -6.44
CA GLN A 57 15.21 -2.99 -6.85
C GLN A 57 14.25 -3.20 -5.67
N TRP A 58 12.96 -3.00 -5.90
CA TRP A 58 11.96 -3.11 -4.83
C TRP A 58 11.24 -4.45 -4.91
N GLN A 59 11.04 -5.05 -3.75
CA GLN A 59 10.46 -6.38 -3.57
C GLN A 59 9.58 -6.34 -2.31
N VAL A 60 8.65 -7.29 -2.14
CA VAL A 60 7.85 -7.35 -0.91
C VAL A 60 8.42 -8.39 0.03
N GLY A 61 8.73 -7.96 1.25
CA GLY A 61 9.05 -8.84 2.38
C GLY A 61 7.86 -9.05 3.28
N CYS A 62 7.96 -10.06 4.15
CA CYS A 62 7.02 -10.26 5.24
C CYS A 62 7.80 -10.31 6.57
N ALA A 63 7.16 -9.80 7.61
CA ALA A 63 7.63 -9.90 8.97
C ALA A 63 6.47 -10.30 9.88
N VAL A 64 6.78 -10.91 11.02
CA VAL A 64 5.77 -11.34 12.00
C VAL A 64 6.21 -10.97 13.41
N SER A 65 5.26 -10.50 14.21
CA SER A 65 5.40 -10.31 15.65
C SER A 65 4.31 -11.08 16.39
N THR A 66 4.65 -11.56 17.59
CA THR A 66 3.71 -12.24 18.50
C THR A 66 3.60 -11.52 19.85
N ASP A 67 4.28 -10.39 20.00
CA ASP A 67 4.51 -9.74 21.30
C ASP A 67 4.38 -8.21 21.27
N GLY A 68 3.63 -7.66 20.30
CA GLY A 68 3.41 -6.20 20.20
C GLY A 68 4.64 -5.45 19.67
N PHE A 69 5.36 -6.06 18.73
CA PHE A 69 6.58 -5.52 18.10
C PHE A 69 7.72 -5.29 19.10
N ASN A 70 7.89 -6.18 20.08
CA ASN A 70 9.13 -6.24 20.86
C ASN A 70 10.15 -7.14 20.15
N THR A 71 9.66 -8.22 19.54
CA THR A 71 10.41 -9.12 18.67
C THR A 71 9.71 -9.20 17.32
N VAL A 72 10.49 -9.11 16.25
CA VAL A 72 10.00 -9.21 14.88
C VAL A 72 10.90 -10.17 14.10
N GLU A 73 10.31 -11.23 13.58
CA GLU A 73 10.95 -12.14 12.63
C GLU A 73 10.70 -11.63 11.20
N VAL A 74 11.70 -11.70 10.34
CA VAL A 74 11.63 -11.16 8.97
C VAL A 74 12.04 -12.26 8.00
N THR A 75 11.37 -12.36 6.86
CA THR A 75 11.75 -13.33 5.83
C THR A 75 13.13 -13.01 5.27
N GLU A 76 13.99 -14.03 5.18
CA GLU A 76 15.35 -13.90 4.60
C GLU A 76 15.29 -13.56 3.10
N THR A 77 14.25 -14.04 2.42
CA THR A 77 13.95 -13.77 1.02
C THR A 77 12.62 -13.02 0.90
N PRO A 78 12.41 -12.28 -0.20
CA PRO A 78 11.14 -11.59 -0.40
C PRO A 78 10.04 -12.59 -0.72
N VAL A 79 8.85 -12.38 -0.14
CA VAL A 79 7.64 -13.17 -0.41
C VAL A 79 7.04 -12.84 -1.78
N ILE A 80 7.25 -11.62 -2.28
CA ILE A 80 6.99 -11.27 -3.68
C ILE A 80 8.31 -10.78 -4.30
N PRO A 81 9.04 -11.66 -5.03
CA PRO A 81 10.31 -11.33 -5.64
C PRO A 81 10.14 -10.48 -6.91
N LEU A 82 11.28 -10.01 -7.46
CA LEU A 82 11.27 -9.27 -8.72
C LEU A 82 10.65 -10.06 -9.87
N SER A 83 10.91 -11.36 -9.97
CA SER A 83 10.32 -12.22 -11.00
C SER A 83 9.34 -13.19 -10.35
N PHE A 84 8.16 -12.70 -10.01
CA PHE A 84 7.09 -13.51 -9.43
C PHE A 84 6.39 -14.45 -10.45
N GLY A 85 6.80 -14.43 -11.74
CA GLY A 85 6.33 -15.32 -12.80
C GLY A 85 5.39 -14.67 -13.83
N GLY A 86 4.95 -15.44 -14.84
CA GLY A 86 3.91 -15.01 -15.80
C GLY A 86 4.37 -14.04 -16.90
N ALA A 87 3.52 -13.06 -17.25
CA ALA A 87 3.73 -12.06 -18.31
C ALA A 87 4.86 -11.04 -18.01
N ASP A 88 5.71 -11.33 -17.02
CA ASP A 88 6.38 -10.33 -16.19
C ASP A 88 7.90 -10.54 -16.08
N LYS A 89 8.46 -11.27 -17.04
CA LYS A 89 9.87 -11.66 -17.04
C LYS A 89 10.85 -10.54 -17.43
N ASP A 90 10.39 -9.47 -18.08
CA ASP A 90 11.31 -8.62 -18.87
C ASP A 90 11.45 -7.15 -18.40
N THR A 91 10.71 -6.66 -17.39
CA THR A 91 10.90 -5.30 -16.85
C THR A 91 10.51 -5.20 -15.38
N VAL A 92 11.47 -5.25 -14.44
CA VAL A 92 11.14 -5.21 -13.02
C VAL A 92 12.08 -4.29 -12.27
N ARG A 93 11.59 -3.10 -11.89
CA ARG A 93 12.28 -2.22 -10.96
C ARG A 93 11.57 -2.16 -9.61
N LEU A 94 10.26 -2.34 -9.59
CA LEU A 94 9.43 -2.03 -8.43
C LEU A 94 8.33 -3.09 -8.20
N THR A 95 8.27 -3.62 -6.98
CA THR A 95 7.09 -4.27 -6.39
C THR A 95 6.82 -3.57 -5.05
N ASP A 96 5.69 -2.85 -4.92
CA ASP A 96 5.36 -2.05 -3.72
C ASP A 96 3.85 -2.00 -3.45
N ASP A 97 3.44 -1.27 -2.40
CA ASP A 97 2.05 -1.10 -1.93
C ASP A 97 1.24 -2.42 -1.84
N PHE A 98 1.69 -3.35 -1.00
CA PHE A 98 0.92 -4.55 -0.68
C PHE A 98 -0.35 -4.14 0.10
N SER A 99 -1.51 -4.68 -0.28
CA SER A 99 -2.72 -4.60 0.54
C SER A 99 -3.56 -5.84 0.31
N GLY A 100 -4.12 -6.42 1.36
CA GLY A 100 -4.89 -7.65 1.24
C GLY A 100 -6.06 -7.78 2.20
N VAL A 101 -6.86 -8.79 1.95
CA VAL A 101 -7.98 -9.22 2.80
C VAL A 101 -7.78 -10.69 3.15
N TYR A 102 -8.12 -11.06 4.39
CA TYR A 102 -8.11 -12.45 4.83
C TYR A 102 -9.50 -13.05 4.71
N GLU A 103 -9.64 -14.12 3.94
CA GLU A 103 -10.91 -14.82 3.71
C GLU A 103 -10.63 -16.32 3.55
N ASP A 104 -11.44 -17.15 4.21
CA ASP A 104 -11.41 -18.61 4.09
C ASP A 104 -10.01 -19.25 4.24
N GLY A 105 -9.21 -18.72 5.17
CA GLY A 105 -7.86 -19.24 5.46
C GLY A 105 -6.77 -18.72 4.53
N ARG A 106 -7.10 -17.80 3.61
CA ARG A 106 -6.21 -17.28 2.57
C ARG A 106 -6.14 -15.77 2.62
N ILE A 107 -5.08 -15.21 2.04
CA ILE A 107 -4.95 -13.78 1.82
C ILE A 107 -5.08 -13.50 0.33
N LEU A 108 -6.12 -12.78 -0.06
CA LEU A 108 -6.18 -12.16 -1.39
C LEU A 108 -5.49 -10.82 -1.29
N PHE A 109 -4.53 -10.53 -2.17
CA PHE A 109 -3.74 -9.31 -2.09
C PHE A 109 -3.53 -8.64 -3.43
N VAL A 110 -3.45 -7.31 -3.38
CA VAL A 110 -3.04 -6.47 -4.49
C VAL A 110 -1.66 -5.90 -4.21
N TYR A 111 -0.90 -5.67 -5.26
CA TYR A 111 0.40 -5.04 -5.20
C TYR A 111 0.67 -4.29 -6.50
N ASN A 112 1.53 -3.28 -6.44
CA ASN A 112 1.97 -2.59 -7.64
C ASN A 112 3.17 -3.31 -8.23
N ARG A 113 3.28 -3.28 -9.57
CA ARG A 113 4.50 -3.65 -10.28
C ARG A 113 4.80 -2.66 -11.40
N GLY A 114 6.08 -2.29 -11.57
CA GLY A 114 6.43 -1.19 -12.48
C GLY A 114 7.88 -1.10 -13.00
N GLY A 115 7.97 -0.44 -14.17
CA GLY A 115 9.19 -0.11 -14.93
C GLY A 115 8.99 1.06 -15.92
N GLY A 116 8.01 1.94 -15.67
CA GLY A 116 7.69 3.13 -16.47
C GLY A 116 6.28 3.66 -16.27
N ASN A 117 5.30 2.76 -16.21
CA ASN A 117 3.92 2.99 -15.74
C ASN A 117 3.66 1.98 -14.61
N TYR A 118 2.97 2.40 -13.54
CA TYR A 118 2.53 1.49 -12.47
C TYR A 118 1.37 0.65 -12.99
N TYR A 119 1.40 -0.66 -12.73
CA TYR A 119 0.30 -1.58 -12.97
C TYR A 119 -0.03 -2.29 -11.65
N GLY A 120 -1.32 -2.38 -11.32
CA GLY A 120 -1.79 -3.19 -10.21
C GLY A 120 -1.85 -4.66 -10.61
N PHE A 121 -1.47 -5.55 -9.71
CA PHE A 121 -1.61 -6.99 -9.84
C PHE A 121 -2.31 -7.56 -8.62
N ALA A 122 -3.02 -8.66 -8.83
CA ALA A 122 -3.64 -9.46 -7.79
C ALA A 122 -2.86 -10.77 -7.59
N GLY A 123 -2.87 -11.27 -6.36
CA GLY A 123 -2.30 -12.55 -5.97
C GLY A 123 -3.05 -13.18 -4.80
N VAL A 124 -2.67 -14.40 -4.47
CA VAL A 124 -3.18 -15.15 -3.33
C VAL A 124 -2.03 -15.71 -2.50
N CYS A 125 -2.15 -15.64 -1.18
CA CYS A 125 -1.34 -16.40 -0.24
C CYS A 125 -2.21 -17.52 0.35
N ASP A 126 -1.89 -18.77 0.04
CA ASP A 126 -2.58 -19.97 0.53
C ASP A 126 -1.59 -20.82 1.33
N GLY A 127 -1.36 -20.43 2.58
CA GLY A 127 -0.36 -21.06 3.45
C GLY A 127 0.21 -20.11 4.49
N ASP A 128 1.43 -20.38 4.93
CA ASP A 128 2.16 -19.52 5.86
C ASP A 128 2.58 -18.20 5.15
N PRO A 129 2.17 -17.02 5.65
CA PRO A 129 2.59 -15.75 5.09
C PRO A 129 4.11 -15.50 5.11
N MET A 130 4.86 -16.19 5.98
CA MET A 130 6.32 -16.12 6.02
C MET A 130 7.01 -17.04 5.01
N ASP A 131 6.27 -17.94 4.35
CA ASP A 131 6.80 -18.82 3.30
C ASP A 131 6.49 -18.25 1.91
N PRO A 132 7.51 -17.83 1.12
CA PRO A 132 7.31 -17.37 -0.25
C PRO A 132 6.62 -18.39 -1.16
N ALA A 133 6.69 -19.69 -0.87
CA ALA A 133 6.01 -20.73 -1.65
C ALA A 133 4.48 -20.71 -1.47
N SER A 134 3.97 -20.04 -0.45
CA SER A 134 2.53 -19.85 -0.23
C SER A 134 1.91 -18.84 -1.20
N TYR A 135 2.71 -18.09 -1.96
CA TYR A 135 2.25 -16.96 -2.76
C TYR A 135 2.16 -17.29 -4.25
N GLU A 136 1.03 -16.98 -4.87
CA GLU A 136 0.82 -17.15 -6.31
C GLU A 136 0.20 -15.90 -6.96
N PRO A 137 0.62 -15.51 -8.17
CA PRO A 137 -0.01 -14.42 -8.91
C PRO A 137 -1.35 -14.89 -9.50
N ILE A 138 -2.39 -14.06 -9.37
CA ILE A 138 -3.67 -14.25 -10.05
C ILE A 138 -3.63 -13.59 -11.43
N GLY A 139 -3.24 -12.30 -11.49
CA GLY A 139 -3.18 -11.58 -12.76
C GLY A 139 -3.11 -10.06 -12.62
N ALA A 140 -3.00 -9.37 -13.76
CA ALA A 140 -3.03 -7.92 -13.80
C ALA A 140 -4.45 -7.40 -13.53
N ILE A 141 -4.56 -6.46 -12.60
CA ILE A 141 -5.82 -5.79 -12.27
C ILE A 141 -6.28 -4.94 -13.44
N GLN A 142 -7.58 -5.03 -13.74
CA GLN A 142 -8.26 -4.20 -14.71
C GLN A 142 -9.14 -3.18 -13.99
N PHE A 143 -9.02 -1.92 -14.39
CA PHE A 143 -9.92 -0.87 -13.94
C PHE A 143 -10.84 -0.49 -15.08
N ASP A 144 -12.14 -0.38 -14.78
CA ASP A 144 -13.04 0.38 -15.65
C ASP A 144 -12.53 1.83 -15.77
N LYS A 145 -12.85 2.45 -16.91
CA LYS A 145 -12.36 3.79 -17.24
C LYS A 145 -12.80 4.79 -16.16
N TYR A 146 -11.83 5.30 -15.40
CA TYR A 146 -12.01 6.47 -14.56
C TYR A 146 -12.52 7.65 -15.43
N PRO A 147 -13.52 8.43 -14.99
CA PRO A 147 -14.09 9.51 -15.82
C PRO A 147 -13.12 10.65 -16.14
N MET A 148 -11.88 10.63 -15.64
CA MET A 148 -10.85 11.64 -15.88
C MET A 148 -9.51 11.01 -16.31
N PRO A 149 -8.55 11.80 -16.84
CA PRO A 149 -7.19 11.32 -17.09
C PRO A 149 -6.56 10.77 -15.80
N ASP A 150 -6.09 9.54 -15.87
CA ASP A 150 -5.51 8.82 -14.74
C ASP A 150 -4.13 8.30 -15.15
N TRP A 151 -3.09 8.73 -14.45
CA TRP A 151 -1.70 8.39 -14.76
C TRP A 151 -1.08 7.40 -13.77
N ASN A 152 -1.78 7.00 -12.70
CA ASN A 152 -1.12 6.35 -11.56
C ASN A 152 -1.86 5.13 -11.00
N ALA A 153 -1.58 3.91 -11.45
CA ALA A 153 -2.20 2.68 -10.93
C ALA A 153 -1.76 2.23 -9.51
N GLY A 154 -1.22 3.13 -8.67
CA GLY A 154 -0.69 2.79 -7.34
C GLY A 154 -1.50 3.29 -6.14
N ASN A 155 -0.96 3.15 -4.93
CA ASN A 155 -1.57 3.55 -3.64
C ASN A 155 -2.93 2.88 -3.38
N MET A 156 -2.98 1.56 -3.56
CA MET A 156 -4.19 0.77 -3.40
C MET A 156 -4.34 0.29 -1.95
N THR A 157 -5.54 0.34 -1.41
CA THR A 157 -5.87 -0.31 -0.14
C THR A 157 -7.21 -1.00 -0.25
N VAL A 158 -7.24 -2.31 0.01
CA VAL A 158 -8.42 -3.16 -0.19
C VAL A 158 -9.09 -3.53 1.12
N TYR A 159 -10.41 -3.69 1.05
CA TYR A 159 -11.28 -4.05 2.16
C TYR A 159 -12.28 -5.10 1.70
N ARG A 160 -12.65 -6.01 2.59
CA ARG A 160 -13.80 -6.89 2.36
C ARG A 160 -15.08 -6.09 2.60
N ALA A 161 -16.01 -6.17 1.65
CA ALA A 161 -17.37 -5.64 1.78
C ALA A 161 -18.32 -6.74 2.27
N ASP A 162 -19.60 -6.42 2.51
CA ASP A 162 -20.62 -7.48 2.72
C ASP A 162 -20.72 -8.38 1.46
N GLU A 163 -20.76 -7.74 0.28
CA GLU A 163 -20.72 -8.38 -1.03
C GLU A 163 -19.50 -7.90 -1.81
N GLY A 164 -18.58 -8.81 -2.13
CA GLY A 164 -17.35 -8.49 -2.86
C GLY A 164 -16.34 -7.68 -2.06
N TYR A 165 -15.66 -6.76 -2.74
CA TYR A 165 -14.50 -6.02 -2.24
C TYR A 165 -14.58 -4.54 -2.58
N TYR A 166 -14.04 -3.70 -1.69
CA TYR A 166 -13.77 -2.30 -1.96
C TYR A 166 -12.26 -2.05 -2.09
N MET A 167 -11.89 -1.13 -2.96
CA MET A 167 -10.53 -0.59 -3.06
C MET A 167 -10.58 0.93 -2.97
N LEU A 168 -9.73 1.49 -2.12
CA LEU A 168 -9.36 2.89 -2.16
C LEU A 168 -8.11 3.05 -2.99
N ARG A 169 -8.09 4.04 -3.87
CA ARG A 169 -6.93 4.33 -4.70
C ARG A 169 -6.81 5.81 -5.01
N ALA A 170 -5.57 6.30 -5.08
CA ALA A 170 -5.29 7.63 -5.60
C ALA A 170 -5.51 7.66 -7.12
N THR A 171 -6.40 8.54 -7.59
CA THR A 171 -6.78 8.67 -9.00
C THR A 171 -6.67 10.10 -9.47
N GLY A 172 -6.21 10.29 -10.71
CA GLY A 172 -6.08 11.61 -11.33
C GLY A 172 -4.70 11.84 -11.91
N VAL A 173 -4.34 13.10 -12.07
CA VAL A 173 -3.04 13.54 -12.58
C VAL A 173 -2.12 13.97 -11.43
N ALA A 174 -0.82 14.06 -11.69
CA ALA A 174 0.21 14.18 -10.66
C ALA A 174 0.01 15.36 -9.67
N ASP A 175 -0.64 16.44 -10.09
CA ASP A 175 -0.89 17.65 -9.33
C ASP A 175 -2.33 17.80 -8.81
N ALA A 176 -3.21 16.82 -9.08
CA ALA A 176 -4.61 16.82 -8.68
C ALA A 176 -5.11 15.36 -8.56
N GLN A 177 -4.70 14.68 -7.49
CA GLN A 177 -5.21 13.35 -7.15
C GLN A 177 -6.33 13.44 -6.12
N ASP A 178 -7.35 12.62 -6.36
CA ASP A 178 -8.46 12.31 -5.45
C ASP A 178 -8.29 10.89 -4.90
N ILE A 179 -8.97 10.56 -3.80
CA ILE A 179 -9.17 9.16 -3.35
C ILE A 179 -10.48 8.66 -3.91
N SER A 180 -10.41 7.69 -4.81
CA SER A 180 -11.56 7.03 -5.41
C SER A 180 -11.83 5.67 -4.80
N VAL A 181 -13.10 5.27 -4.85
CA VAL A 181 -13.61 3.96 -4.46
C VAL A 181 -13.86 3.13 -5.71
N TYR A 182 -13.31 1.92 -5.70
CA TYR A 182 -13.61 0.89 -6.68
C TYR A 182 -14.22 -0.33 -5.99
N VAL A 183 -15.04 -1.07 -6.73
CA VAL A 183 -15.65 -2.32 -6.28
C VAL A 183 -15.28 -3.47 -7.19
N SER A 184 -15.20 -4.67 -6.63
CA SER A 184 -14.95 -5.89 -7.38
C SER A 184 -15.66 -7.08 -6.74
N ASP A 185 -16.07 -8.05 -7.56
CA ASP A 185 -16.58 -9.34 -7.11
C ASP A 185 -15.51 -10.46 -7.19
N ASP A 186 -14.44 -10.23 -7.94
CA ASP A 186 -13.44 -11.25 -8.32
C ASP A 186 -11.99 -10.84 -8.04
N PHE A 187 -11.78 -9.66 -7.45
CA PHE A 187 -10.49 -9.10 -7.05
C PHE A 187 -9.56 -8.72 -8.22
N VAL A 188 -9.98 -8.95 -9.47
CA VAL A 188 -9.20 -8.67 -10.68
C VAL A 188 -9.84 -7.55 -11.51
N ASN A 189 -11.16 -7.55 -11.63
CA ASN A 189 -11.93 -6.57 -12.38
C ASN A 189 -12.55 -5.57 -11.40
N TRP A 190 -12.10 -4.32 -11.47
CA TRP A 190 -12.47 -3.27 -10.53
C TRP A 190 -13.26 -2.16 -11.25
N ARG A 191 -14.49 -1.97 -10.81
CA ARG A 191 -15.40 -0.95 -11.33
C ARG A 191 -15.32 0.30 -10.46
N PHE A 192 -15.18 1.46 -11.09
CA PHE A 192 -15.29 2.74 -10.38
C PHE A 192 -16.69 2.90 -9.79
N GLU A 193 -16.76 3.28 -8.51
CA GLU A 193 -18.02 3.51 -7.79
C GLU A 193 -18.21 4.99 -7.48
N ASP A 194 -17.26 5.62 -6.78
CA ASP A 194 -17.37 7.02 -6.38
C ASP A 194 -16.00 7.64 -6.04
N VAL A 195 -15.96 8.95 -5.78
CA VAL A 195 -14.83 9.67 -5.19
C VAL A 195 -15.08 9.87 -3.69
N LEU A 196 -14.32 9.18 -2.85
CA LEU A 196 -14.41 9.29 -1.39
C LEU A 196 -13.91 10.64 -0.87
N LEU A 197 -12.77 11.10 -1.39
CA LEU A 197 -12.13 12.32 -0.92
C LEU A 197 -11.52 13.09 -2.09
N ARG A 198 -11.93 14.35 -2.24
CA ARG A 198 -11.35 15.27 -3.21
C ARG A 198 -10.05 15.87 -2.69
N GLY A 199 -9.08 16.05 -3.58
CA GLY A 199 -7.96 16.95 -3.36
C GLY A 199 -8.45 18.37 -3.02
N GLY A 200 -7.70 19.06 -2.18
CA GLY A 200 -7.94 20.46 -1.85
C GLY A 200 -7.70 21.39 -3.04
N PRO A 201 -8.02 22.69 -2.93
CA PRO A 201 -7.72 23.65 -3.98
C PRO A 201 -6.20 23.80 -4.20
N SER A 202 -5.81 24.26 -5.39
CA SER A 202 -4.41 24.54 -5.72
C SER A 202 -3.73 25.41 -4.67
N GLY A 203 -2.54 24.99 -4.22
CA GLY A 203 -1.78 25.65 -3.16
C GLY A 203 -2.17 25.24 -1.72
N SER A 204 -3.21 24.42 -1.54
CA SER A 204 -3.49 23.80 -0.24
C SER A 204 -2.55 22.63 0.02
N TRP A 205 -2.35 22.29 1.30
CA TRP A 205 -1.46 21.20 1.73
C TRP A 205 -1.87 19.83 1.23
N ASN A 206 -3.13 19.68 0.87
CA ASN A 206 -3.75 18.47 0.36
C ASN A 206 -4.27 18.64 -1.07
N ASN A 207 -3.68 19.54 -1.88
CA ASN A 207 -4.05 19.72 -3.29
C ASN A 207 -4.00 18.41 -4.09
N SER A 208 -3.11 17.50 -3.69
CA SER A 208 -3.08 16.11 -4.16
C SER A 208 -3.11 15.18 -2.95
N VAL A 209 -3.99 14.18 -2.95
CA VAL A 209 -4.13 13.19 -1.86
C VAL A 209 -3.87 11.76 -2.34
N TYR A 210 -3.22 10.95 -1.50
CA TYR A 210 -2.84 9.56 -1.80
C TYR A 210 -2.61 8.72 -0.53
N LYS A 211 -2.34 7.41 -0.70
CA LYS A 211 -2.09 6.43 0.39
C LYS A 211 -3.15 6.49 1.47
N ALA A 212 -4.40 6.38 1.06
CA ALA A 212 -5.54 6.47 1.95
C ALA A 212 -5.87 5.11 2.56
N PHE A 213 -6.14 5.10 3.87
CA PHE A 213 -6.68 3.93 4.56
C PHE A 213 -7.83 4.32 5.49
N LEU A 214 -8.73 3.37 5.71
CA LEU A 214 -9.91 3.53 6.55
C LEU A 214 -9.72 2.79 7.87
N LEU A 215 -10.12 3.47 8.94
CA LEU A 215 -10.28 2.91 10.27
C LEU A 215 -11.71 3.17 10.74
N ARG A 216 -12.27 2.22 11.49
CA ARG A 216 -13.56 2.40 12.15
C ARG A 216 -13.36 2.52 13.66
N MET A 217 -13.91 3.58 14.25
CA MET A 217 -13.95 3.77 15.71
C MET A 217 -15.40 3.96 16.14
N GLY A 218 -15.95 2.95 16.83
CA GLY A 218 -17.39 2.89 17.10
C GLY A 218 -18.18 2.83 15.79
N ASP A 219 -19.09 3.78 15.59
CA ASP A 219 -19.92 3.90 14.39
C ASP A 219 -19.36 4.88 13.35
N THR A 220 -18.19 5.45 13.59
CA THR A 220 -17.56 6.45 12.72
C THR A 220 -16.46 5.83 11.87
N TRP A 221 -16.48 6.14 10.58
CA TRP A 221 -15.36 5.85 9.68
C TRP A 221 -14.42 7.05 9.59
N HIS A 222 -13.13 6.74 9.65
CA HIS A 222 -12.02 7.67 9.61
C HIS A 222 -11.14 7.32 8.42
N CYS A 223 -10.93 8.28 7.51
CA CYS A 223 -10.00 8.14 6.40
C CYS A 223 -8.71 8.89 6.71
N SER A 224 -7.63 8.15 6.89
CA SER A 224 -6.28 8.70 6.99
C SER A 224 -5.64 8.72 5.61
N PHE A 225 -4.95 9.80 5.25
CA PHE A 225 -4.37 9.97 3.92
C PHE A 225 -3.12 10.86 3.97
N SER A 226 -2.28 10.75 2.96
CA SER A 226 -1.17 11.67 2.72
C SER A 226 -1.59 12.80 1.77
N GLY A 227 -1.15 14.03 2.04
CA GLY A 227 -1.37 15.20 1.18
C GLY A 227 -0.09 15.91 0.77
N THR A 228 -0.06 16.51 -0.44
CA THR A 228 1.02 17.41 -0.88
C THR A 228 0.52 18.70 -1.51
N GLU A 229 1.31 19.77 -1.29
CA GLU A 229 1.14 21.09 -1.93
C GLU A 229 1.62 21.09 -3.40
N THR A 230 2.58 20.20 -3.74
CA THR A 230 3.24 20.14 -5.05
C THR A 230 3.25 18.71 -5.60
N PRO A 231 3.21 18.54 -6.95
CA PRO A 231 3.15 17.23 -7.59
C PRO A 231 4.33 16.34 -7.22
N MET A 232 4.02 15.07 -6.99
CA MET A 232 5.01 14.02 -6.89
C MET A 232 5.28 13.47 -8.29
N TRP A 233 6.49 13.74 -8.79
CA TRP A 233 7.13 13.06 -9.93
C TRP A 233 6.65 13.41 -11.34
N LEU A 234 7.27 14.42 -11.95
CA LEU A 234 7.46 14.47 -13.41
C LEU A 234 8.80 15.17 -13.75
N ARG A 235 9.88 14.37 -13.82
CA ARG A 235 10.94 14.37 -14.85
C ARG A 235 12.12 13.53 -14.33
N GLY A 236 12.44 12.44 -15.05
CA GLY A 236 13.43 11.43 -14.67
C GLY A 236 14.80 11.99 -14.32
N GLY A 237 15.04 12.16 -13.02
CA GLY A 237 16.32 12.47 -12.40
C GLY A 237 16.20 12.34 -10.88
N PRO A 238 17.31 12.09 -10.16
CA PRO A 238 17.28 12.09 -8.71
C PRO A 238 16.83 13.48 -8.26
N ALA A 239 15.71 13.56 -7.53
CA ALA A 239 15.22 14.81 -6.98
C ALA A 239 16.13 15.21 -5.81
N THR A 240 17.28 15.79 -6.12
CA THR A 240 18.13 16.47 -5.15
C THR A 240 17.56 17.87 -4.94
N GLY A 241 16.92 18.08 -3.79
CA GLY A 241 16.64 19.42 -3.26
C GLY A 241 15.22 19.95 -3.47
N SER A 242 14.31 19.55 -2.60
CA SER A 242 13.36 20.45 -1.93
C SER A 242 12.70 19.68 -0.79
N ASN A 243 12.60 20.28 0.39
CA ASN A 243 11.90 19.71 1.53
C ASN A 243 10.42 19.53 1.17
N LYS A 244 10.05 18.36 0.63
CA LYS A 244 8.66 17.99 0.42
C LYS A 244 8.08 17.65 1.80
N THR A 245 7.15 18.48 2.26
CA THR A 245 6.46 18.22 3.53
C THR A 245 5.27 17.31 3.23
N PHE A 246 5.37 16.06 3.67
CA PHE A 246 4.24 15.15 3.74
C PHE A 246 3.43 15.50 4.99
N ARG A 247 2.11 15.61 4.84
CA ARG A 247 1.21 15.75 5.98
C ARG A 247 0.18 14.64 5.93
N CYS A 248 -0.12 14.08 7.10
CA CYS A 248 -1.21 13.14 7.27
C CYS A 248 -2.49 13.92 7.59
N GLY A 249 -3.57 13.61 6.90
CA GLY A 249 -4.91 14.12 7.19
C GLY A 249 -5.80 13.06 7.83
N LEU A 250 -6.88 13.51 8.46
CA LEU A 250 -7.98 12.67 8.93
C LEU A 250 -9.30 13.29 8.45
N ALA A 251 -10.02 12.57 7.60
CA ALA A 251 -11.40 12.91 7.23
C ALA A 251 -12.35 11.99 8.02
N THR A 252 -13.46 12.55 8.52
CA THR A 252 -14.44 11.81 9.33
C THR A 252 -15.82 11.91 8.72
N ALA A 253 -16.53 10.79 8.69
CA ALA A 253 -17.92 10.72 8.28
C ALA A 253 -18.73 10.05 9.39
N ALA A 254 -19.78 10.73 9.86
CA ALA A 254 -20.80 10.12 10.70
C ALA A 254 -21.69 9.21 9.84
N PRO A 255 -22.29 8.14 10.42
CA PRO A 255 -23.25 7.33 9.68
C PRO A 255 -24.43 8.19 9.21
N GLN A 256 -24.88 7.95 7.98
CA GLN A 256 -26.15 8.48 7.47
C GLN A 256 -27.33 7.67 7.99
#